data_AF-A0A5Q8C9L0-F1
#
_entry.id   AF-A0A5Q8C9L0-F1
#
_cell.length_a   1.000
_cell.length_b   1.000
_cell.length_c   1.000
_cell.angle_alpha   90.00
_cell.angle_beta   90.00
_cell.angle_gamma   90.00
#
_symmetry.space_group_name_H-M   'P 1'
#
loop_
_entity.id
_entity.type
_entity.pdbx_description
1 polymer ?
#
loop_
_entity_poly.entity_id
_entity_poly.type
_entity_poly.pdbx_seq_one_letter_code
_entity_poly.pdbx_strand_id
1 'polypeptide(L)'
;MRDVVKFIKWLFGLIVLAVIALFAWLYFAPPELIRVGSGYAAKIVCSNVFIAGRDPNEVLAVDVQAPGHPLLKLMKVSVDKERGLVSAGLLWTLGKSVAVERDGVGCASVPDGDTGRARQTSVHIEPLAVASQDALWPEGERVDALQNPAVTKIVDDAAIVGTGMRAVVVVKNGRIVAERYGEGFSAKTPLLGWSMTKTVNAAIVGTLVKDGKMALDNKGLFSPWKADGRAAISLADMMAMSSGLEFNEDYGDVADVTRMLYLEPDMAGFAEAKPLGGEVGKAFSYSSGTAVMLSRLWQEAIGDKVKALSWPRTALFEPLGMHSAVLETDERGTFVGSSYLYATAHDWARFGQFLLQGGVWNGAQILPAGFVDWMRQPAPASKVYG
;
A
#
# COMPACT_ATOMS: atom_id res chain seq x y z
N MET A 1 15.98 22.29 -57.04
CA MET A 1 16.52 21.12 -56.29
C MET A 1 17.50 21.50 -55.18
N ARG A 2 18.54 22.32 -55.44
CA ARG A 2 19.58 22.63 -54.44
C ARG A 2 19.06 23.37 -53.20
N ASP A 3 18.12 24.30 -53.38
CA ASP A 3 17.55 25.07 -52.26
C ASP A 3 16.55 24.26 -51.43
N VAL A 4 15.84 23.32 -52.06
CA VAL A 4 14.97 22.34 -51.38
C VAL A 4 15.80 21.42 -50.48
N VAL A 5 16.94 20.92 -50.95
CA VAL A 5 17.84 20.09 -50.13
C VAL A 5 18.45 20.87 -48.97
N LYS A 6 18.80 22.15 -49.15
CA LYS A 6 19.28 23.03 -48.07
C LYS A 6 18.18 23.27 -47.02
N PHE A 7 16.95 23.53 -47.46
CA PHE A 7 15.81 23.71 -46.58
C PHE A 7 15.51 22.44 -45.77
N ILE A 8 15.51 21.26 -46.42
CA ILE A 8 15.33 19.97 -45.74
C ILE A 8 16.42 19.71 -44.70
N LYS A 9 17.70 19.98 -45.04
CA LYS A 9 18.82 19.83 -44.09
C LYS A 9 18.70 20.78 -42.89
N TRP A 10 18.26 22.01 -43.12
CA TRP A 10 18.04 22.98 -42.05
C TRP A 10 16.86 22.58 -41.16
N LEU A 11 15.73 22.14 -41.75
CA LEU A 11 14.59 21.61 -41.02
C LEU A 11 14.96 20.37 -40.19
N PHE A 12 15.73 19.46 -40.76
CA PHE A 12 16.25 18.29 -40.04
C PHE A 12 17.14 18.72 -38.87
N GLY A 13 18.04 19.69 -39.09
CA GLY A 13 18.87 20.25 -38.02
C GLY A 13 18.06 20.86 -36.89
N LEU A 14 16.98 21.60 -37.22
CA LEU A 14 16.06 22.15 -36.22
C LEU A 14 15.32 21.06 -35.44
N ILE A 15 14.85 20.00 -36.11
CA ILE A 15 14.19 18.88 -35.45
C ILE A 15 15.15 18.19 -34.48
N VAL A 16 16.39 17.94 -34.90
CA VAL A 16 17.41 17.34 -34.03
C VAL A 16 17.68 18.23 -32.81
N LEU A 17 17.84 19.54 -33.00
CA LEU A 17 18.03 20.49 -31.90
C LEU A 17 16.82 20.51 -30.95
N ALA A 18 15.59 20.49 -31.48
CA ALA A 18 14.38 20.45 -30.67
C ALA A 18 14.28 19.15 -29.87
N VAL A 19 14.63 18.01 -30.45
CA VAL A 19 14.66 16.70 -29.75
C VAL A 19 15.73 16.70 -28.65
N ILE A 20 16.92 17.23 -28.92
CA ILE A 20 17.98 17.35 -27.91
C ILE A 20 17.54 18.27 -26.76
N ALA A 21 16.95 19.43 -27.09
CA ALA A 21 16.44 20.37 -26.09
C ALA A 21 15.32 19.75 -25.25
N LEU A 22 14.38 19.03 -25.88
CA LEU A 22 13.32 18.31 -25.18
C LEU A 22 13.89 17.22 -24.27
N PHE A 23 14.86 16.43 -24.75
CA PHE A 23 15.50 15.40 -23.94
C PHE A 23 16.26 16.00 -22.75
N ALA A 24 17.01 17.08 -22.97
CA ALA A 24 17.70 17.81 -21.90
C ALA A 24 16.71 18.37 -20.87
N TRP A 25 15.60 18.95 -21.32
CA TRP A 25 14.54 19.43 -20.43
C TRP A 25 13.93 18.29 -19.60
N LEU A 26 13.57 17.17 -20.22
CA LEU A 26 13.06 15.99 -19.52
C LEU A 26 14.09 15.35 -18.57
N TYR A 27 15.39 15.54 -18.82
CA TYR A 27 16.45 15.02 -17.97
C TYR A 27 16.68 15.90 -16.74
N PHE A 28 16.78 17.22 -16.92
CA PHE A 28 17.08 18.17 -15.84
C PHE A 28 15.86 18.66 -15.06
N ALA A 29 14.68 18.71 -15.70
CA ALA A 29 13.44 19.18 -15.12
C ALA A 29 12.25 18.29 -15.56
N PRO A 30 12.28 16.97 -15.25
CA PRO A 30 11.22 16.06 -15.61
C PRO A 30 9.87 16.50 -15.01
N PRO A 31 8.79 16.54 -15.80
CA PRO A 31 7.44 16.68 -15.28
C PRO A 31 7.15 15.68 -14.16
N GLU A 32 6.42 16.13 -13.14
CA GLU A 32 6.10 15.29 -11.98
C GLU A 32 5.35 14.02 -12.35
N LEU A 33 4.52 14.05 -13.41
CA LEU A 33 3.83 12.86 -13.90
C LEU A 33 4.79 11.73 -14.31
N ILE A 34 5.95 12.08 -14.89
CA ILE A 34 6.99 11.09 -15.22
C ILE A 34 7.62 10.55 -13.93
N ARG A 35 7.88 11.42 -12.94
CA ARG A 35 8.44 11.01 -11.64
C ARG A 35 7.47 10.14 -10.83
N VAL A 36 6.17 10.41 -10.91
CA VAL A 36 5.11 9.55 -10.36
C VAL A 36 5.14 8.19 -11.05
N GLY A 37 5.18 8.16 -12.39
CA GLY A 37 5.23 6.91 -13.15
C GLY A 37 6.48 6.07 -12.86
N SER A 38 7.65 6.69 -12.75
CA SER A 38 8.88 6.00 -12.37
C SER A 38 8.89 5.60 -10.88
N GLY A 39 8.36 6.43 -9.98
CA GLY A 39 8.21 6.11 -8.57
C GLY A 39 7.30 4.91 -8.35
N TYR A 40 6.14 4.89 -9.02
CA TYR A 40 5.25 3.74 -9.07
C TYR A 40 5.95 2.48 -9.58
N ALA A 41 6.62 2.57 -10.73
CA ALA A 41 7.32 1.43 -11.32
C ALA A 41 8.41 0.87 -10.40
N ALA A 42 9.27 1.74 -9.83
CA ALA A 42 10.33 1.33 -8.92
C ALA A 42 9.76 0.68 -7.66
N LYS A 43 8.73 1.28 -7.06
CA LYS A 43 8.09 0.79 -5.83
C LYS A 43 7.44 -0.57 -6.03
N ILE A 44 6.59 -0.72 -7.06
CA ILE A 44 5.85 -1.96 -7.30
C ILE A 44 6.78 -3.10 -7.70
N VAL A 45 7.79 -2.84 -8.53
CA VAL A 45 8.79 -3.84 -8.88
C VAL A 45 9.62 -4.24 -7.65
N CYS A 46 10.05 -3.29 -6.82
CA CYS A 46 10.76 -3.60 -5.58
C CYS A 46 9.96 -4.56 -4.70
N SER A 47 8.73 -4.20 -4.33
CA SER A 47 7.94 -5.01 -3.40
C SER A 47 7.63 -6.40 -3.98
N ASN A 48 7.24 -6.51 -5.25
CA ASN A 48 6.94 -7.83 -5.81
C ASN A 48 8.18 -8.71 -6.01
N VAL A 49 9.35 -8.13 -6.28
CA VAL A 49 10.59 -8.90 -6.42
C VAL A 49 11.09 -9.37 -5.06
N PHE A 50 11.16 -8.48 -4.07
CA PHE A 50 11.79 -8.77 -2.79
C PHE A 50 10.85 -9.39 -1.76
N ILE A 51 9.55 -9.06 -1.78
CA ILE A 51 8.55 -9.65 -0.87
C ILE A 51 7.92 -10.88 -1.52
N ALA A 52 7.47 -10.75 -2.78
CA ALA A 52 6.74 -11.83 -3.44
C ALA A 52 7.60 -12.78 -4.28
N GLY A 53 8.91 -12.52 -4.43
CA GLY A 53 9.83 -13.39 -5.16
C GLY A 53 9.58 -13.46 -6.67
N ARG A 54 8.86 -12.50 -7.25
CA ARG A 54 8.43 -12.52 -8.65
C ARG A 54 9.52 -12.00 -9.61
N ASP A 55 9.43 -12.40 -10.88
CA ASP A 55 10.35 -11.91 -11.91
C ASP A 55 10.13 -10.41 -12.18
N PRO A 56 11.19 -9.59 -12.19
CA PRO A 56 11.04 -8.14 -12.37
C PRO A 56 10.45 -7.72 -13.73
N ASN A 57 10.71 -8.47 -14.81
CA ASN A 57 10.17 -8.14 -16.12
C ASN A 57 8.69 -8.50 -16.21
N GLU A 58 8.30 -9.63 -15.61
CA GLU A 58 6.90 -10.03 -15.48
C GLU A 58 6.12 -9.00 -14.66
N VAL A 59 6.65 -8.57 -13.51
CA VAL A 59 6.02 -7.53 -12.68
C VAL A 59 5.90 -6.21 -13.46
N LEU A 60 6.95 -5.79 -14.16
CA LEU A 60 6.89 -4.59 -14.98
C LEU A 60 5.78 -4.70 -16.04
N ALA A 61 5.67 -5.82 -16.73
CA ALA A 61 4.67 -6.02 -17.77
C ALA A 61 3.24 -6.05 -17.20
N VAL A 62 3.02 -6.86 -16.15
CA VAL A 62 1.68 -7.21 -15.66
C VAL A 62 1.17 -6.21 -14.62
N ASP A 63 2.02 -5.73 -13.71
CA ASP A 63 1.61 -4.87 -12.60
C ASP A 63 1.77 -3.38 -12.90
N VAL A 64 2.70 -3.01 -13.79
CA VAL A 64 3.02 -1.61 -14.06
C VAL A 64 2.50 -1.16 -15.43
N GLN A 65 2.81 -1.90 -16.50
CA GLN A 65 2.57 -1.45 -17.88
C GLN A 65 1.19 -1.79 -18.43
N ALA A 66 0.60 -2.91 -18.00
CA ALA A 66 -0.72 -3.35 -18.45
C ALA A 66 -1.90 -2.54 -17.86
N PRO A 67 -1.98 -2.29 -16.52
CA PRO A 67 -3.17 -1.70 -15.92
C PRO A 67 -3.23 -0.17 -15.96
N GLY A 68 -2.23 0.51 -16.51
CA GLY A 68 -2.05 1.96 -16.31
C GLY A 68 -1.96 2.81 -17.58
N HIS A 69 -1.63 4.08 -17.34
CA HIS A 69 -1.51 5.11 -18.38
C HIS A 69 -0.51 4.67 -19.49
N PRO A 70 -0.77 4.96 -20.79
CA PRO A 70 0.10 4.53 -21.90
C PRO A 70 1.58 4.89 -21.74
N LEU A 71 1.88 5.97 -21.02
CA LEU A 71 3.26 6.39 -20.69
C LEU A 71 4.03 5.32 -19.91
N LEU A 72 3.38 4.51 -19.09
CA LEU A 72 4.03 3.47 -18.29
C LEU A 72 4.67 2.38 -19.17
N LYS A 73 4.15 2.12 -20.38
CA LYS A 73 4.74 1.18 -21.35
C LYS A 73 6.17 1.54 -21.76
N LEU A 74 6.56 2.81 -21.57
CA LEU A 74 7.90 3.31 -21.86
C LEU A 74 8.81 3.31 -20.62
N MET A 75 8.29 2.95 -19.44
CA MET A 75 9.12 2.80 -18.25
C MET A 75 10.03 1.60 -18.38
N LYS A 76 11.26 1.79 -17.90
CA LYS A 76 12.26 0.74 -17.78
C LYS A 76 12.73 0.69 -16.34
N VAL A 77 13.00 -0.52 -15.86
CA VAL A 77 13.45 -0.78 -14.49
C VAL A 77 14.80 -1.49 -14.51
N SER A 78 15.58 -1.24 -13.46
CA SER A 78 16.82 -1.95 -13.17
C SER A 78 16.77 -2.39 -11.71
N VAL A 79 16.99 -3.68 -11.50
CA VAL A 79 16.94 -4.32 -10.18
C VAL A 79 18.34 -4.79 -9.81
N ASP A 80 18.83 -4.29 -8.70
CA ASP A 80 20.06 -4.72 -8.04
C ASP A 80 19.67 -5.53 -6.80
N LYS A 81 19.69 -6.85 -6.94
CA LYS A 81 19.28 -7.78 -5.87
C LYS A 81 20.27 -7.80 -4.70
N GLU A 82 21.55 -7.55 -4.96
CA GLU A 82 22.58 -7.55 -3.90
C GLU A 82 22.43 -6.35 -2.98
N ARG A 83 22.06 -5.19 -3.54
CA ARG A 83 21.89 -3.95 -2.78
C ARG A 83 20.45 -3.68 -2.33
N GLY A 84 19.51 -4.55 -2.70
CA GLY A 84 18.09 -4.34 -2.44
C GLY A 84 17.56 -3.07 -3.12
N LEU A 85 18.01 -2.73 -4.32
CA LEU A 85 17.65 -1.49 -5.00
C LEU A 85 16.88 -1.74 -6.29
N VAL A 86 15.83 -0.95 -6.51
CA VAL A 86 15.18 -0.84 -7.81
C VAL A 86 15.22 0.60 -8.25
N SER A 87 15.64 0.84 -9.47
CA SER A 87 15.48 2.14 -10.12
C SER A 87 14.61 2.03 -11.35
N ALA A 88 13.85 3.08 -11.62
CA ALA A 88 13.01 3.16 -12.79
C ALA A 88 13.09 4.55 -13.41
N GLY A 89 12.86 4.63 -14.72
CA GLY A 89 12.82 5.89 -15.45
C GLY A 89 12.21 5.73 -16.83
N LEU A 90 11.74 6.84 -17.39
CA LEU A 90 11.32 6.90 -18.78
C LEU A 90 12.57 6.76 -19.65
N LEU A 91 12.59 5.74 -20.52
CA LEU A 91 13.78 5.42 -21.32
C LEU A 91 15.05 5.32 -20.43
N TRP A 92 14.94 4.59 -19.30
CA TRP A 92 15.97 4.33 -18.29
C TRP A 92 16.42 5.53 -17.43
N THR A 93 16.43 6.75 -17.97
CA THR A 93 17.17 7.87 -17.36
C THR A 93 16.32 9.09 -17.02
N LEU A 94 15.21 9.32 -17.73
CA LEU A 94 14.40 10.52 -17.56
C LEU A 94 13.46 10.35 -16.36
N GLY A 95 13.44 11.35 -15.47
CA GLY A 95 12.62 11.32 -14.25
C GLY A 95 12.92 10.12 -13.36
N LYS A 96 14.20 9.75 -13.21
CA LYS A 96 14.61 8.57 -12.46
C LYS A 96 14.11 8.61 -11.01
N SER A 97 13.51 7.50 -10.58
CA SER A 97 13.09 7.26 -9.20
C SER A 97 13.71 5.96 -8.69
N VAL A 98 13.84 5.83 -7.37
CA VAL A 98 14.47 4.69 -6.71
C VAL A 98 13.57 4.18 -5.58
N ALA A 99 13.53 2.87 -5.42
CA ALA A 99 12.98 2.20 -4.26
C ALA A 99 14.05 1.29 -3.63
N VAL A 100 13.99 1.14 -2.31
CA VAL A 100 14.95 0.34 -1.54
C VAL A 100 14.22 -0.66 -0.65
N GLU A 101 14.67 -1.91 -0.69
CA GLU A 101 14.30 -2.98 0.20
C GLU A 101 14.99 -2.81 1.56
N ARG A 102 14.27 -3.10 2.63
CA ARG A 102 14.71 -2.91 4.00
C ARG A 102 14.19 -4.06 4.86
N ASP A 103 15.09 -4.60 5.68
CA ASP A 103 14.79 -5.74 6.56
C ASP A 103 13.60 -5.45 7.48
N GLY A 104 12.68 -6.42 7.55
CA GLY A 104 11.46 -6.39 8.36
C GLY A 104 10.35 -5.42 7.95
N VAL A 105 10.60 -4.46 7.05
CA VAL A 105 9.62 -3.41 6.67
C VAL A 105 9.44 -3.26 5.15
N GLY A 106 9.99 -4.19 4.37
CA GLY A 106 9.83 -4.26 2.92
C GLY A 106 10.40 -3.05 2.16
N CYS A 107 9.80 -2.71 1.03
CA CYS A 107 10.32 -1.68 0.13
C CYS A 107 9.70 -0.28 0.38
N ALA A 108 10.53 0.76 0.33
CA ALA A 108 10.10 2.16 0.29
C ALA A 108 10.53 2.86 -1.00
N SER A 109 9.70 3.78 -1.50
CA SER A 109 10.13 4.82 -2.44
C SER A 109 11.11 5.76 -1.74
N VAL A 110 12.13 6.24 -2.45
CA VAL A 110 13.13 7.18 -1.95
C VAL A 110 13.17 8.42 -2.84
N PRO A 111 12.12 9.27 -2.79
CA PRO A 111 11.99 10.41 -3.70
C PRO A 111 13.06 11.50 -3.52
N ASP A 112 13.71 11.56 -2.35
CA ASP A 112 14.84 12.47 -2.10
C ASP A 112 16.21 11.92 -2.56
N GLY A 113 16.25 10.64 -2.96
CA GLY A 113 17.44 9.93 -3.42
C GLY A 113 18.38 9.42 -2.32
N ASP A 114 18.10 9.71 -1.03
CA ASP A 114 18.95 9.30 0.10
C ASP A 114 18.67 7.85 0.53
N THR A 115 19.13 6.91 -0.31
CA THR A 115 19.01 5.47 -0.02
C THR A 115 19.81 5.03 1.21
N GLY A 116 20.76 5.84 1.68
CA GLY A 116 21.54 5.56 2.88
C GLY A 116 20.71 5.78 4.14
N ARG A 117 20.03 6.94 4.20
CA ARG A 117 19.08 7.24 5.27
C ARG A 117 17.88 6.31 5.26
N ALA A 118 17.28 6.06 4.10
CA ALA A 118 16.10 5.20 3.98
C ALA A 118 16.34 3.80 4.59
N ARG A 119 17.55 3.24 4.40
CA ARG A 119 17.95 1.92 4.96
C ARG A 119 18.10 1.88 6.47
N GLN A 120 18.24 3.03 7.14
CA GLN A 120 18.31 3.08 8.60
C GLN A 120 16.96 2.73 9.24
N THR A 121 15.86 2.87 8.49
CA THR A 121 14.54 2.39 8.89
C THR A 121 14.44 0.90 8.58
N SER A 122 14.89 0.08 9.51
CA SER A 122 14.73 -1.37 9.47
C SER A 122 14.43 -1.88 10.87
N VAL A 123 13.81 -3.04 10.94
CA VAL A 123 13.72 -3.81 12.18
C VAL A 123 14.14 -5.22 11.84
N HIS A 124 15.14 -5.71 12.56
CA HIS A 124 15.41 -7.12 12.50
C HIS A 124 14.27 -7.87 13.17
N ILE A 125 13.45 -8.48 12.34
CA ILE A 125 12.33 -9.29 12.74
C ILE A 125 12.78 -10.73 12.51
N GLU A 126 13.00 -11.49 13.59
CA GLU A 126 13.26 -12.94 13.44
C GLU A 126 12.17 -13.54 12.55
N PRO A 127 12.46 -14.35 11.53
CA PRO A 127 11.41 -14.92 10.68
C PRO A 127 10.36 -15.64 11.51
N LEU A 128 9.07 -15.47 11.19
CA LEU A 128 8.04 -16.28 11.83
C LEU A 128 8.34 -17.76 11.56
N ALA A 129 8.08 -18.63 12.54
CA ALA A 129 8.06 -20.06 12.29
C ALA A 129 7.11 -20.33 11.11
N VAL A 130 7.61 -21.01 10.08
CA VAL A 130 6.84 -21.30 8.86
C VAL A 130 5.58 -22.06 9.28
N ALA A 131 4.42 -21.61 8.79
CA ALA A 131 3.15 -22.28 9.03
C ALA A 131 3.27 -23.78 8.67
N SER A 132 2.75 -24.64 9.54
CA SER A 132 2.75 -26.08 9.29
C SER A 132 2.01 -26.37 7.98
N GLN A 133 2.70 -27.05 7.06
CA GLN A 133 2.11 -27.45 5.78
C GLN A 133 1.15 -28.64 5.93
N ASP A 134 1.19 -29.33 7.08
CA ASP A 134 0.36 -30.51 7.36
C ASP A 134 -0.87 -30.18 8.21
N ALA A 135 -0.82 -29.10 9.01
CA ALA A 135 -1.99 -28.62 9.75
C ALA A 135 -3.01 -27.96 8.80
N LEU A 136 -4.29 -28.14 9.10
CA LEU A 136 -5.36 -27.54 8.31
C LEU A 136 -5.38 -26.02 8.50
N TRP A 137 -5.72 -25.29 7.45
CA TRP A 137 -6.01 -23.85 7.56
C TRP A 137 -7.19 -23.61 8.50
N PRO A 138 -7.15 -22.65 9.45
CA PRO A 138 -6.17 -21.56 9.54
C PRO A 138 -4.92 -21.84 10.38
N GLU A 139 -4.86 -22.97 11.11
CA GLU A 139 -3.73 -23.33 11.97
C GLU A 139 -2.46 -23.70 11.19
N GLY A 140 -2.62 -24.14 9.94
CA GLY A 140 -1.54 -24.36 8.97
C GLY A 140 -1.97 -23.95 7.56
N GLU A 141 -1.34 -24.54 6.54
CA GLU A 141 -1.60 -24.19 5.13
C GLU A 141 -2.38 -25.26 4.36
N ARG A 142 -2.65 -26.43 4.97
CA ARG A 142 -3.37 -27.50 4.26
C ARG A 142 -4.84 -27.14 4.07
N VAL A 143 -5.29 -27.15 2.83
CA VAL A 143 -6.71 -27.06 2.46
C VAL A 143 -7.25 -28.47 2.24
N ASP A 144 -8.36 -28.81 2.90
CA ASP A 144 -8.98 -30.12 2.71
C ASP A 144 -9.83 -30.15 1.43
N ALA A 145 -9.75 -31.25 0.70
CA ALA A 145 -10.31 -31.41 -0.65
C ALA A 145 -11.83 -31.57 -0.69
N LEU A 146 -12.55 -31.24 0.39
CA LEU A 146 -14.01 -31.09 0.41
C LEU A 146 -14.44 -29.79 -0.28
N GLN A 147 -13.82 -29.56 -1.45
CA GLN A 147 -14.19 -28.53 -2.39
C GLN A 147 -15.64 -28.78 -2.78
N ASN A 148 -16.52 -27.87 -2.37
CA ASN A 148 -17.92 -27.95 -2.74
C ASN A 148 -17.99 -27.78 -4.26
N PRO A 149 -18.38 -28.80 -5.05
CA PRO A 149 -18.27 -28.74 -6.51
C PRO A 149 -19.05 -27.56 -7.12
N ALA A 150 -20.12 -27.11 -6.46
CA ALA A 150 -20.87 -25.95 -6.89
C ALA A 150 -20.10 -24.64 -6.69
N VAL A 151 -19.33 -24.52 -5.60
CA VAL A 151 -18.47 -23.35 -5.33
C VAL A 151 -17.23 -23.40 -6.23
N THR A 152 -16.61 -24.57 -6.40
CA THR A 152 -15.47 -24.75 -7.31
C THR A 152 -15.83 -24.32 -8.73
N LYS A 153 -17.00 -24.71 -9.23
CA LYS A 153 -17.49 -24.27 -10.55
C LYS A 153 -17.59 -22.74 -10.67
N ILE A 154 -17.95 -22.03 -9.59
CA ILE A 154 -18.05 -20.57 -9.58
C ILE A 154 -16.65 -19.93 -9.62
N VAL A 155 -15.72 -20.40 -8.79
CA VAL A 155 -14.36 -19.83 -8.74
C VAL A 155 -13.51 -20.19 -9.97
N ASP A 156 -13.89 -21.25 -10.69
CA ASP A 156 -13.27 -21.65 -11.96
C ASP A 156 -13.81 -20.85 -13.17
N ASP A 157 -14.95 -20.17 -13.02
CA ASP A 157 -15.54 -19.38 -14.10
C ASP A 157 -14.81 -18.03 -14.25
N ALA A 158 -13.99 -17.94 -15.29
CA ALA A 158 -13.23 -16.74 -15.65
C ALA A 158 -14.11 -15.48 -15.83
N ALA A 159 -15.37 -15.65 -16.24
CA ALA A 159 -16.29 -14.52 -16.40
C ALA A 159 -16.77 -13.97 -15.05
N ILE A 160 -16.83 -14.82 -14.02
CA ILE A 160 -17.23 -14.44 -12.66
C ILE A 160 -16.06 -13.81 -11.91
N VAL A 161 -14.88 -14.45 -11.96
CA VAL A 161 -13.71 -13.97 -11.21
C VAL A 161 -13.02 -12.77 -11.86
N GLY A 162 -13.29 -12.54 -13.15
CA GLY A 162 -12.85 -11.36 -13.88
C GLY A 162 -11.43 -11.47 -14.46
N THR A 163 -11.12 -10.55 -15.37
CA THR A 163 -9.79 -10.44 -15.97
C THR A 163 -8.77 -9.91 -14.96
N GLY A 164 -7.57 -10.47 -14.97
CA GLY A 164 -6.50 -10.06 -14.05
C GLY A 164 -6.66 -10.57 -12.61
N MET A 165 -7.59 -11.50 -12.36
CA MET A 165 -7.69 -12.21 -11.08
C MET A 165 -6.37 -12.90 -10.73
N ARG A 166 -5.91 -12.70 -9.49
CA ARG A 166 -4.67 -13.28 -8.95
C ARG A 166 -4.93 -14.41 -7.95
N ALA A 167 -5.91 -14.20 -7.08
CA ALA A 167 -6.36 -15.21 -6.14
C ALA A 167 -7.84 -14.99 -5.77
N VAL A 168 -8.55 -16.09 -5.57
CA VAL A 168 -9.86 -16.16 -4.95
C VAL A 168 -9.78 -17.24 -3.89
N VAL A 169 -10.17 -16.92 -2.65
CA VAL A 169 -10.26 -17.88 -1.55
C VAL A 169 -11.62 -17.74 -0.90
N VAL A 170 -12.35 -18.84 -0.77
CA VAL A 170 -13.68 -18.89 -0.17
C VAL A 170 -13.59 -19.65 1.14
N VAL A 171 -13.89 -18.96 2.24
CA VAL A 171 -13.93 -19.54 3.58
C VAL A 171 -15.39 -19.72 4.01
N LYS A 172 -15.71 -20.90 4.54
CA LYS A 172 -17.00 -21.20 5.14
C LYS A 172 -16.80 -21.99 6.43
N ASN A 173 -17.48 -21.57 7.50
CA ASN A 173 -17.38 -22.21 8.82
C ASN A 173 -15.93 -22.38 9.30
N GLY A 174 -15.09 -21.37 9.07
CA GLY A 174 -13.68 -21.38 9.48
C GLY A 174 -12.76 -22.30 8.67
N ARG A 175 -13.18 -22.79 7.51
CA ARG A 175 -12.35 -23.62 6.60
C ARG A 175 -12.41 -23.11 5.17
N ILE A 176 -11.30 -23.21 4.45
CA ILE A 176 -11.27 -22.93 3.00
C ILE A 176 -12.05 -24.06 2.29
N VAL A 177 -13.06 -23.68 1.50
CA VAL A 177 -13.92 -24.61 0.75
C VAL A 177 -13.76 -24.49 -0.76
N ALA A 178 -13.08 -23.46 -1.25
CA ALA A 178 -12.66 -23.33 -2.63
C ALA A 178 -11.54 -22.29 -2.71
N GLU A 179 -10.62 -22.48 -3.65
CA GLU A 179 -9.61 -21.48 -3.98
C GLU A 179 -9.20 -21.62 -5.43
N ARG A 180 -8.80 -20.50 -6.03
CA ARG A 180 -8.31 -20.41 -7.40
C ARG A 180 -7.23 -19.35 -7.48
N TYR A 181 -6.20 -19.61 -8.28
CA TYR A 181 -5.10 -18.68 -8.50
C TYR A 181 -4.98 -18.35 -10.00
N GLY A 182 -4.61 -17.11 -10.29
CA GLY A 182 -4.29 -16.65 -11.64
C GLY A 182 -2.96 -17.21 -12.13
N GLU A 183 -2.71 -17.11 -13.43
CA GLU A 183 -1.43 -17.52 -14.02
C GLU A 183 -0.25 -16.78 -13.37
N GLY A 184 0.79 -17.52 -12.96
CA GLY A 184 1.95 -16.97 -12.26
C GLY A 184 1.75 -16.71 -10.76
N PHE A 185 0.56 -16.95 -10.22
CA PHE A 185 0.23 -16.78 -8.80
C PHE A 185 -0.08 -18.12 -8.12
N SER A 186 0.12 -18.18 -6.80
CA SER A 186 -0.15 -19.37 -5.98
C SER A 186 -0.54 -18.99 -4.55
N ALA A 187 -0.94 -19.97 -3.74
CA ALA A 187 -1.19 -19.81 -2.30
C ALA A 187 0.01 -19.20 -1.54
N LYS A 188 1.22 -19.35 -2.08
CA LYS A 188 2.47 -18.85 -1.48
C LYS A 188 2.84 -17.44 -1.93
N THR A 189 2.10 -16.83 -2.84
CA THR A 189 2.43 -15.52 -3.41
C THR A 189 1.79 -14.40 -2.59
N PRO A 190 2.57 -13.54 -1.89
CA PRO A 190 2.06 -12.33 -1.29
C PRO A 190 1.47 -11.38 -2.34
N LEU A 191 0.28 -10.86 -2.07
CA LEU A 191 -0.46 -9.95 -2.92
C LEU A 191 -0.59 -8.59 -2.24
N LEU A 192 -0.39 -7.53 -3.02
CA LEU A 192 -0.60 -6.15 -2.61
C LEU A 192 -2.08 -5.92 -2.28
N GLY A 193 -2.37 -5.50 -1.05
CA GLY A 193 -3.74 -5.24 -0.58
C GLY A 193 -4.34 -3.92 -1.03
N TRP A 194 -3.53 -2.94 -1.48
CA TRP A 194 -3.98 -1.57 -1.73
C TRP A 194 -4.86 -1.09 -0.56
N SER A 195 -6.05 -0.58 -0.85
CA SER A 195 -6.97 -0.04 0.15
C SER A 195 -7.53 -1.05 1.15
N MET A 196 -7.40 -2.37 0.92
CA MET A 196 -7.71 -3.36 1.97
C MET A 196 -6.81 -3.19 3.20
N THR A 197 -5.61 -2.65 3.00
CA THR A 197 -4.65 -2.32 4.08
C THR A 197 -5.26 -1.37 5.12
N LYS A 198 -6.19 -0.49 4.73
CA LYS A 198 -6.83 0.47 5.65
C LYS A 198 -7.60 -0.24 6.77
N THR A 199 -8.25 -1.36 6.45
CA THR A 199 -8.98 -2.16 7.45
C THR A 199 -8.01 -2.82 8.43
N VAL A 200 -6.85 -3.27 7.97
CA VAL A 200 -5.79 -3.79 8.84
C VAL A 200 -5.20 -2.69 9.71
N ASN A 201 -4.98 -1.50 9.15
CA ASN A 201 -4.52 -0.33 9.90
C ASN A 201 -5.52 0.07 11.00
N ALA A 202 -6.83 0.01 10.73
CA ALA A 202 -7.87 0.23 11.73
C ALA A 202 -7.84 -0.83 12.84
N ALA A 203 -7.60 -2.10 12.51
CA ALA A 203 -7.41 -3.15 13.50
C ALA A 203 -6.15 -2.90 14.36
N ILE A 204 -5.04 -2.44 13.77
CA ILE A 204 -3.84 -2.03 14.52
C ILE A 204 -4.18 -0.90 15.50
N VAL A 205 -4.86 0.16 15.07
CA VAL A 205 -5.37 1.22 15.98
C VAL A 205 -6.20 0.60 17.11
N GLY A 206 -7.09 -0.35 16.79
CA GLY A 206 -7.87 -1.10 17.78
C GLY A 206 -7.03 -1.79 18.85
N THR A 207 -5.87 -2.36 18.49
CA THR A 207 -4.95 -2.96 19.49
C THR A 207 -4.43 -1.92 20.48
N LEU A 208 -4.14 -0.69 20.03
CA LEU A 208 -3.69 0.40 20.91
C LEU A 208 -4.84 0.97 21.76
N VAL A 209 -6.06 0.99 21.23
CA VAL A 209 -7.26 1.36 22.00
C VAL A 209 -7.50 0.34 23.13
N LYS A 210 -7.37 -0.96 22.83
CA LYS A 210 -7.46 -2.02 23.84
C LYS A 210 -6.43 -1.86 24.95
N ASP A 211 -5.21 -1.47 24.60
CA ASP A 211 -4.12 -1.24 25.54
C ASP A 211 -4.21 0.11 26.28
N GLY A 212 -5.28 0.89 26.07
CA GLY A 212 -5.49 2.19 26.71
C GLY A 212 -4.52 3.29 26.26
N LYS A 213 -3.81 3.09 25.15
CA LYS A 213 -2.85 4.06 24.58
C LYS A 213 -3.52 5.07 23.66
N MET A 214 -4.70 4.75 23.15
CA MET A 214 -5.50 5.62 22.29
C MET A 214 -6.97 5.52 22.68
N ALA A 215 -7.74 6.57 22.38
CA ALA A 215 -9.19 6.57 22.52
C ALA A 215 -9.83 7.18 21.27
N LEU A 216 -11.00 6.67 20.87
CA LEU A 216 -11.70 7.10 19.65
C LEU A 216 -12.11 8.58 19.70
N ASP A 217 -12.33 9.12 20.90
CA ASP A 217 -12.68 10.52 21.14
C ASP A 217 -11.45 11.42 21.34
N ASN A 218 -10.22 10.90 21.25
CA ASN A 218 -9.00 11.71 21.30
C ASN A 218 -9.05 12.79 20.21
N LYS A 219 -8.71 14.02 20.61
CA LYS A 219 -8.62 15.22 19.76
C LYS A 219 -7.26 15.88 19.91
N GLY A 220 -7.00 16.94 19.13
CA GLY A 220 -5.68 17.59 19.13
C GLY A 220 -4.58 16.63 18.73
N LEU A 221 -4.89 15.76 17.75
CA LEU A 221 -4.11 14.58 17.37
C LEU A 221 -2.68 14.93 16.91
N PHE A 222 -2.51 16.10 16.29
CA PHE A 222 -1.21 16.61 15.87
C PHE A 222 -0.92 17.95 16.53
N SER A 223 0.34 18.16 16.92
CA SER A 223 0.74 19.41 17.58
C SER A 223 0.47 20.67 16.74
N PRO A 224 0.74 20.70 15.42
CA PRO A 224 0.43 21.86 14.59
C PRO A 224 -1.07 22.19 14.49
N TRP A 225 -1.95 21.21 14.67
CA TRP A 225 -3.40 21.42 14.56
C TRP A 225 -3.99 22.23 15.73
N LYS A 226 -3.27 22.32 16.87
CA LYS A 226 -3.72 23.09 18.05
C LYS A 226 -3.92 24.57 17.77
N ALA A 227 -3.34 25.08 16.69
CA ALA A 227 -3.42 26.49 16.31
C ALA A 227 -4.64 26.82 15.43
N ASP A 228 -5.41 25.83 14.95
CA ASP A 228 -6.54 26.06 14.04
C ASP A 228 -7.71 25.07 14.25
N GLY A 229 -8.69 25.09 13.34
CA GLY A 229 -9.90 24.28 13.43
C GLY A 229 -9.65 22.75 13.42
N ARG A 230 -8.48 22.29 12.95
CA ARG A 230 -8.14 20.86 12.89
C ARG A 230 -8.02 20.22 14.26
N ALA A 231 -7.79 21.01 15.33
CA ALA A 231 -7.78 20.51 16.70
C ALA A 231 -9.08 19.78 17.10
N ALA A 232 -10.21 20.09 16.44
CA ALA A 232 -11.50 19.49 16.72
C ALA A 232 -11.66 18.06 16.16
N ILE A 233 -10.83 17.66 15.20
CA ILE A 233 -10.85 16.34 14.57
C ILE A 233 -10.53 15.28 15.62
N SER A 234 -11.45 14.33 15.80
CA SER A 234 -11.24 13.16 16.66
C SER A 234 -10.62 11.98 15.91
N LEU A 235 -10.08 11.02 16.66
CA LEU A 235 -9.59 9.77 16.08
C LEU A 235 -10.72 9.02 15.34
N ALA A 236 -11.94 9.02 15.88
CA ALA A 236 -13.13 8.47 15.24
C ALA A 236 -13.43 9.17 13.90
N ASP A 237 -13.32 10.51 13.83
CA ASP A 237 -13.55 11.25 12.59
C ASP A 237 -12.54 10.84 11.50
N MET A 238 -11.26 10.63 11.87
CA MET A 238 -10.23 10.12 10.95
C MET A 238 -10.53 8.70 10.49
N MET A 239 -10.88 7.80 11.41
CA MET A 239 -11.21 6.40 11.09
C MET A 239 -12.46 6.29 10.20
N ALA A 240 -13.42 7.20 10.36
CA ALA A 240 -14.63 7.29 9.54
C ALA A 240 -14.43 8.11 8.24
N MET A 241 -13.20 8.57 7.95
CA MET A 241 -12.88 9.43 6.80
C MET A 241 -13.79 10.67 6.70
N SER A 242 -13.97 11.33 7.84
CA SER A 242 -14.84 12.51 7.99
C SER A 242 -14.11 13.68 8.65
N SER A 243 -12.79 13.73 8.48
CA SER A 243 -11.92 14.76 9.08
C SER A 243 -12.17 16.19 8.55
N GLY A 244 -12.78 16.33 7.36
CA GLY A 244 -12.97 17.63 6.70
C GLY A 244 -11.70 18.19 6.05
N LEU A 245 -10.60 17.43 6.02
CA LEU A 245 -9.36 17.81 5.36
C LEU A 245 -9.49 17.71 3.84
N GLU A 246 -8.85 18.64 3.13
CA GLU A 246 -8.69 18.53 1.68
C GLU A 246 -7.72 17.40 1.35
N PHE A 247 -8.13 16.51 0.44
CA PHE A 247 -7.24 15.48 -0.10
C PHE A 247 -7.74 15.05 -1.48
N ASN A 248 -6.95 15.34 -2.52
CA ASN A 248 -7.29 14.91 -3.87
C ASN A 248 -6.91 13.43 -4.11
N GLU A 249 -7.92 12.57 -4.17
CA GLU A 249 -7.77 11.12 -4.44
C GLU A 249 -7.99 10.77 -5.93
N ASP A 250 -7.89 11.73 -6.85
CA ASP A 250 -7.98 11.47 -8.29
C ASP A 250 -6.71 10.78 -8.81
N TYR A 251 -6.83 9.55 -9.31
CA TYR A 251 -5.68 8.80 -9.87
C TYR A 251 -5.39 9.13 -11.34
N GLY A 252 -6.13 10.06 -11.96
CA GLY A 252 -5.97 10.44 -13.37
C GLY A 252 -4.75 11.30 -13.67
N ASP A 253 -4.31 12.12 -12.71
CA ASP A 253 -3.20 13.09 -12.84
C ASP A 253 -2.27 13.05 -11.60
N VAL A 254 -1.36 14.04 -11.48
CA VAL A 254 -0.58 14.26 -10.25
C VAL A 254 -1.49 14.86 -9.17
N ALA A 255 -2.27 14.01 -8.51
CA ALA A 255 -3.08 14.35 -7.36
C ALA A 255 -2.32 14.15 -6.05
N ASP A 256 -2.99 14.46 -4.93
CA ASP A 256 -2.39 14.35 -3.61
C ASP A 256 -1.99 12.91 -3.28
N VAL A 257 -2.81 11.92 -3.68
CA VAL A 257 -2.48 10.51 -3.44
C VAL A 257 -1.24 10.04 -4.21
N THR A 258 -1.12 10.37 -5.51
CA THR A 258 0.01 9.94 -6.33
C THR A 258 1.27 10.74 -5.99
N ARG A 259 1.14 12.03 -5.67
CA ARG A 259 2.24 12.82 -5.10
C ARG A 259 2.73 12.21 -3.79
N MET A 260 1.84 12.01 -2.83
CA MET A 260 2.19 11.48 -1.51
C MET A 260 2.95 10.14 -1.63
N LEU A 261 2.43 9.18 -2.41
CA LEU A 261 3.02 7.85 -2.49
C LEU A 261 4.39 7.79 -3.20
N TYR A 262 4.68 8.73 -4.11
CA TYR A 262 5.80 8.59 -5.03
C TYR A 262 6.77 9.77 -5.06
N LEU A 263 6.39 10.94 -4.54
CA LEU A 263 7.17 12.17 -4.57
C LEU A 263 7.50 12.71 -3.18
N GLU A 264 6.80 12.26 -2.13
CA GLU A 264 7.00 12.75 -0.77
C GLU A 264 7.75 11.72 0.10
N PRO A 265 8.87 12.09 0.74
CA PRO A 265 9.59 11.19 1.65
C PRO A 265 8.82 10.99 2.96
N ASP A 266 8.11 12.02 3.41
CA ASP A 266 7.26 12.04 4.59
C ASP A 266 5.78 12.10 4.18
N MET A 267 5.14 10.94 4.07
CA MET A 267 3.78 10.84 3.55
C MET A 267 2.74 11.36 4.55
N ALA A 268 2.90 11.03 5.85
CA ALA A 268 2.00 11.53 6.88
C ALA A 268 2.16 13.04 7.08
N GLY A 269 3.37 13.59 6.98
CA GLY A 269 3.62 15.02 7.09
C GLY A 269 2.99 15.81 5.94
N PHE A 270 3.07 15.27 4.71
CA PHE A 270 2.37 15.83 3.56
C PHE A 270 0.85 15.86 3.77
N ALA A 271 0.27 14.76 4.28
CA ALA A 271 -1.16 14.68 4.56
C ALA A 271 -1.60 15.57 5.74
N GLU A 272 -0.79 15.66 6.80
CA GLU A 272 -1.04 16.48 7.99
C GLU A 272 -1.06 17.98 7.65
N ALA A 273 -0.26 18.40 6.66
CA ALA A 273 -0.18 19.78 6.20
C ALA A 273 -1.42 20.26 5.44
N LYS A 274 -2.34 19.36 5.07
CA LYS A 274 -3.56 19.73 4.34
C LYS A 274 -4.47 20.63 5.17
N PRO A 275 -5.08 21.65 4.56
CA PRO A 275 -6.01 22.54 5.25
C PRO A 275 -7.36 21.85 5.48
N LEU A 276 -8.17 22.43 6.36
CA LEU A 276 -9.60 22.12 6.40
C LEU A 276 -10.27 22.71 5.17
N GLY A 277 -10.94 21.86 4.40
CA GLY A 277 -11.82 22.25 3.28
C GLY A 277 -13.30 22.25 3.67
N GLY A 278 -13.65 21.64 4.81
CA GLY A 278 -15.03 21.54 5.29
C GLY A 278 -15.14 21.33 6.79
N GLU A 279 -16.39 21.22 7.28
CA GLU A 279 -16.68 20.96 8.68
C GLU A 279 -16.35 19.51 9.08
N VAL A 280 -15.71 19.35 10.24
CA VAL A 280 -15.38 18.04 10.84
C VAL A 280 -16.65 17.24 11.10
N GLY A 281 -16.65 15.96 10.69
CA GLY A 281 -17.73 15.00 10.93
C GLY A 281 -18.98 15.22 10.06
N LYS A 282 -18.98 16.20 9.14
CA LYS A 282 -20.17 16.53 8.33
C LYS A 282 -20.22 15.88 6.96
N ALA A 283 -19.07 15.59 6.37
CA ALA A 283 -18.97 14.99 5.05
C ALA A 283 -17.92 13.88 5.03
N PHE A 284 -18.26 12.78 4.36
CA PHE A 284 -17.30 11.73 4.03
C PHE A 284 -16.39 12.19 2.90
N SER A 285 -15.08 12.03 3.09
CA SER A 285 -14.04 12.29 2.09
C SER A 285 -13.02 11.15 2.12
N TYR A 286 -13.07 10.27 1.12
CA TYR A 286 -12.14 9.16 1.04
C TYR A 286 -10.71 9.67 0.88
N SER A 287 -9.81 9.27 1.78
CA SER A 287 -8.44 9.81 1.81
C SER A 287 -7.42 8.75 2.21
N SER A 288 -6.50 8.44 1.30
CA SER A 288 -5.34 7.63 1.63
C SER A 288 -4.39 8.36 2.59
N GLY A 289 -4.28 9.69 2.51
CA GLY A 289 -3.51 10.50 3.46
C GLY A 289 -3.99 10.36 4.90
N THR A 290 -5.31 10.34 5.11
CA THR A 290 -5.90 10.10 6.44
C THR A 290 -5.48 8.74 7.02
N ALA A 291 -5.44 7.69 6.19
CA ALA A 291 -4.98 6.38 6.64
C ALA A 291 -3.47 6.35 6.99
N VAL A 292 -2.62 7.06 6.26
CA VAL A 292 -1.19 7.16 6.61
C VAL A 292 -0.98 7.99 7.89
N MET A 293 -1.77 9.05 8.10
CA MET A 293 -1.77 9.80 9.36
C MET A 293 -2.20 8.95 10.56
N LEU A 294 -3.21 8.08 10.40
CA LEU A 294 -3.57 7.10 11.44
C LEU A 294 -2.38 6.21 11.80
N SER A 295 -1.56 5.82 10.81
CA SER A 295 -0.33 5.06 11.06
C SER A 295 0.68 5.82 11.90
N ARG A 296 0.93 7.08 11.58
CA ARG A 296 1.77 7.96 12.42
C ARG A 296 1.27 8.04 13.86
N LEU A 297 -0.03 8.26 14.05
CA LEU A 297 -0.61 8.44 15.39
C LEU A 297 -0.43 7.21 16.27
N TRP A 298 -0.71 6.00 15.75
CA TRP A 298 -0.55 4.81 16.58
C TRP A 298 0.93 4.47 16.82
N GLN A 299 1.83 4.77 15.87
CA GLN A 299 3.27 4.62 16.08
C GLN A 299 3.77 5.56 17.18
N GLU A 300 3.31 6.82 17.19
CA GLU A 300 3.65 7.80 18.23
C GLU A 300 3.09 7.41 19.61
N ALA A 301 1.88 6.86 19.68
CA ALA A 301 1.27 6.37 20.92
C ALA A 301 2.04 5.19 21.57
N ILE A 302 2.85 4.46 20.79
CA ILE A 302 3.75 3.43 21.31
C ILE A 302 4.95 4.08 22.03
N GLY A 303 5.46 5.21 21.50
CA GLY A 303 6.52 6.01 22.10
C GLY A 303 7.95 5.48 21.88
N ASP A 304 8.11 4.28 21.32
CA ASP A 304 9.39 3.68 20.97
C ASP A 304 9.37 3.25 19.49
N LYS A 305 10.36 3.70 18.71
CA LYS A 305 10.38 3.50 17.25
C LYS A 305 10.54 2.03 16.85
N VAL A 306 11.40 1.29 17.54
CA VAL A 306 11.67 -0.12 17.22
C VAL A 306 10.44 -0.96 17.55
N LYS A 307 9.83 -0.72 18.71
CA LYS A 307 8.57 -1.34 19.13
C LYS A 307 7.42 -0.99 18.21
N ALA A 308 7.34 0.27 17.74
CA ALA A 308 6.30 0.69 16.80
C ALA A 308 6.43 -0.03 15.45
N LEU A 309 7.66 -0.19 14.94
CA LEU A 309 7.92 -0.91 13.70
C LEU A 309 7.69 -2.42 13.82
N SER A 310 7.84 -3.03 14.99
CA SER A 310 7.50 -4.45 15.22
C SER A 310 6.04 -4.69 15.64
N TRP A 311 5.27 -3.63 15.90
CA TRP A 311 3.91 -3.71 16.43
C TRP A 311 2.91 -4.42 15.51
N PRO A 312 2.82 -4.11 14.20
CA PRO A 312 1.89 -4.81 13.30
C PRO A 312 2.08 -6.33 13.34
N ARG A 313 3.34 -6.76 13.43
CA ARG A 313 3.68 -8.16 13.57
C ARG A 313 3.23 -8.72 14.92
N THR A 314 3.79 -8.22 16.01
CA THR A 314 3.63 -8.79 17.35
C THR A 314 2.20 -8.68 17.89
N ALA A 315 1.50 -7.59 17.60
CA ALA A 315 0.16 -7.33 18.12
C ALA A 315 -0.97 -7.90 17.23
N LEU A 316 -0.69 -8.20 15.96
CA LEU A 316 -1.72 -8.62 15.02
C LEU A 316 -1.31 -9.80 14.12
N PHE A 317 -0.22 -9.72 13.36
CA PHE A 317 0.08 -10.76 12.36
C PHE A 317 0.48 -12.11 12.98
N GLU A 318 1.37 -12.14 13.98
CA GLU A 318 1.74 -13.40 14.63
C GLU A 318 0.56 -14.05 15.37
N PRO A 319 -0.23 -13.30 16.18
CA PRO A 319 -1.41 -13.87 16.83
C PRO A 319 -2.38 -14.52 15.84
N LEU A 320 -2.53 -13.93 14.65
CA LEU A 320 -3.43 -14.44 13.61
C LEU A 320 -2.81 -15.54 12.73
N GLY A 321 -1.50 -15.80 12.83
CA GLY A 321 -0.79 -16.71 11.94
C GLY A 321 -0.61 -16.16 10.52
N MET A 322 -0.53 -14.84 10.37
CA MET A 322 -0.30 -14.18 9.07
C MET A 322 1.19 -14.14 8.73
N HIS A 323 1.76 -15.28 8.41
CA HIS A 323 3.21 -15.48 8.31
C HIS A 323 3.89 -14.78 7.13
N SER A 324 3.13 -14.43 6.09
CA SER A 324 3.63 -13.75 4.89
C SER A 324 3.43 -12.22 4.92
N ALA A 325 2.76 -11.71 5.96
CA ALA A 325 2.35 -10.32 6.03
C ALA A 325 3.54 -9.36 6.19
N VAL A 326 3.70 -8.46 5.23
CA VAL A 326 4.67 -7.35 5.27
C VAL A 326 3.94 -6.04 5.04
N LEU A 327 3.84 -5.23 6.10
CA LEU A 327 3.34 -3.85 6.02
C LEU A 327 4.53 -2.91 5.80
N GLU A 328 4.54 -2.18 4.68
CA GLU A 328 5.66 -1.34 4.32
C GLU A 328 5.53 0.08 4.89
N THR A 329 6.68 0.72 5.14
CA THR A 329 6.75 2.13 5.55
C THR A 329 7.19 3.05 4.41
N ASP A 330 6.92 4.34 4.56
CA ASP A 330 7.54 5.39 3.76
C ASP A 330 9.04 5.52 4.09
N GLU A 331 9.70 6.48 3.42
CA GLU A 331 11.13 6.73 3.60
C GLU A 331 11.48 7.12 5.05
N ARG A 332 10.54 7.78 5.75
CA ARG A 332 10.69 8.25 7.14
C ARG A 332 10.22 7.27 8.20
N GLY A 333 9.73 6.11 7.79
CA GLY A 333 9.34 5.02 8.69
C GLY A 333 7.91 5.10 9.22
N THR A 334 7.05 5.91 8.60
CA THR A 334 5.61 5.83 8.85
C THR A 334 5.04 4.69 8.00
N PHE A 335 4.29 3.76 8.59
CA PHE A 335 3.63 2.72 7.79
C PHE A 335 2.68 3.33 6.78
N VAL A 336 2.72 2.84 5.54
CA VAL A 336 1.80 3.27 4.48
C VAL A 336 0.50 2.46 4.63
N GLY A 337 -0.16 2.64 5.78
CA GLY A 337 -1.38 1.95 6.19
C GLY A 337 -2.60 2.24 5.30
N SER A 338 -2.41 3.05 4.26
CA SER A 338 -3.38 3.24 3.19
C SER A 338 -3.36 2.15 2.12
N SER A 339 -2.20 1.51 1.89
CA SER A 339 -1.92 0.82 0.62
C SER A 339 -1.03 -0.42 0.71
N TYR A 340 0.06 -0.39 1.47
CA TYR A 340 1.19 -1.30 1.25
C TYR A 340 1.30 -2.43 2.27
N LEU A 341 0.22 -3.18 2.46
CA LEU A 341 0.31 -4.52 3.04
C LEU A 341 0.36 -5.57 1.93
N TYR A 342 1.40 -6.40 1.97
CA TYR A 342 1.54 -7.59 1.15
C TYR A 342 1.27 -8.81 2.03
N ALA A 343 0.39 -9.69 1.59
CA ALA A 343 0.11 -10.96 2.28
C ALA A 343 -0.47 -11.97 1.29
N THR A 344 -0.29 -13.26 1.55
CA THR A 344 -0.93 -14.33 0.74
C THR A 344 -2.45 -14.24 0.85
N ALA A 345 -3.14 -14.85 -0.11
CA ALA A 345 -4.61 -14.92 -0.06
C ALA A 345 -5.11 -15.64 1.21
N HIS A 346 -4.37 -16.63 1.71
CA HIS A 346 -4.65 -17.30 2.98
C HIS A 346 -4.53 -16.37 4.19
N ASP A 347 -3.51 -15.50 4.23
CA ASP A 347 -3.33 -14.55 5.32
C ASP A 347 -4.39 -13.44 5.29
N TRP A 348 -4.76 -12.95 4.11
CA TRP A 348 -5.92 -12.08 3.95
C TRP A 348 -7.21 -12.76 4.43
N ALA A 349 -7.38 -14.05 4.14
CA ALA A 349 -8.52 -14.82 4.62
C ALA A 349 -8.51 -15.00 6.14
N ARG A 350 -7.34 -15.16 6.78
CA ARG A 350 -7.21 -15.20 8.26
C ARG A 350 -7.66 -13.89 8.86
N PHE A 351 -7.24 -12.76 8.30
CA PHE A 351 -7.71 -11.44 8.72
C PHE A 351 -9.23 -11.27 8.56
N GLY A 352 -9.80 -11.73 7.43
CA GLY A 352 -11.25 -11.74 7.23
C GLY A 352 -12.00 -12.58 8.26
N GLN A 353 -11.52 -13.80 8.53
CA GLN A 353 -12.08 -14.70 9.54
C GLN A 353 -11.98 -14.10 10.96
N PHE A 354 -10.88 -13.42 11.27
CA PHE A 354 -10.70 -12.69 12.52
C PHE A 354 -11.75 -11.60 12.73
N LEU A 355 -12.07 -10.83 11.68
CA LEU A 355 -13.16 -9.85 11.74
C LEU A 355 -14.53 -10.53 11.85
N LEU A 356 -14.78 -11.67 11.19
CA LEU A 356 -16.01 -12.45 11.40
C LEU A 356 -16.18 -12.91 12.85
N GLN A 357 -15.07 -13.14 13.56
CA GLN A 357 -15.03 -13.52 14.98
C GLN A 357 -15.02 -12.33 15.95
N GLY A 358 -15.37 -11.12 15.49
CA GLY A 358 -15.50 -9.95 16.36
C GLY A 358 -14.18 -9.48 16.99
N GLY A 359 -13.05 -9.77 16.36
CA GLY A 359 -11.73 -9.40 16.88
C GLY A 359 -11.18 -10.36 17.93
N VAL A 360 -11.74 -11.57 18.02
CA VAL A 360 -11.25 -12.69 18.84
C VAL A 360 -10.58 -13.74 17.96
N TRP A 361 -9.42 -14.23 18.38
CA TRP A 361 -8.70 -15.30 17.69
C TRP A 361 -8.19 -16.33 18.68
N ASN A 362 -8.50 -17.63 18.47
CA ASN A 362 -8.12 -18.72 19.38
C ASN A 362 -8.44 -18.42 20.87
N GLY A 363 -9.58 -17.78 21.14
CA GLY A 363 -10.02 -17.37 22.47
C GLY A 363 -9.35 -16.10 23.03
N ALA A 364 -8.32 -15.57 22.36
CA ALA A 364 -7.70 -14.30 22.73
C ALA A 364 -8.46 -13.11 22.12
N GLN A 365 -8.89 -12.18 22.97
CA GLN A 365 -9.48 -10.91 22.55
C GLN A 365 -8.35 -9.99 22.05
N ILE A 366 -8.22 -9.78 20.74
CA ILE A 366 -7.15 -8.93 20.17
C ILE A 366 -7.61 -7.48 20.02
N LEU A 367 -8.84 -7.25 19.55
CA LEU A 367 -9.45 -5.91 19.52
C LEU A 367 -10.37 -5.70 20.73
N PRO A 368 -10.75 -4.46 21.10
CA PRO A 368 -11.76 -4.24 22.13
C PRO A 368 -13.08 -4.94 21.77
N ALA A 369 -13.83 -5.40 22.78
CA ALA A 369 -15.17 -5.94 22.56
C ALA A 369 -16.07 -4.90 21.87
N GLY A 370 -16.80 -5.30 20.83
CA GLY A 370 -17.66 -4.41 20.03
C GLY A 370 -16.93 -3.52 19.03
N PHE A 371 -15.59 -3.52 18.98
CA PHE A 371 -14.84 -2.68 18.05
C PHE A 371 -15.11 -3.04 16.58
N VAL A 372 -15.17 -4.34 16.25
CA VAL A 372 -15.49 -4.78 14.88
C VAL A 372 -16.93 -4.42 14.50
N ASP A 373 -17.87 -4.46 15.45
CA ASP A 373 -19.25 -4.06 15.18
C ASP A 373 -19.35 -2.55 14.95
N TRP A 374 -18.55 -1.75 15.70
CA TRP A 374 -18.40 -0.32 15.45
C TRP A 374 -17.80 -0.04 14.06
N MET A 375 -16.77 -0.79 13.64
CA MET A 375 -16.19 -0.71 12.29
C MET A 375 -17.17 -1.08 11.16
N ARG A 376 -18.33 -1.66 11.47
CA ARG A 376 -19.38 -2.01 10.48
C ARG A 376 -20.58 -1.06 10.55
N GLN A 377 -20.59 -0.15 11.52
CA GLN A 377 -21.67 0.84 11.60
C GLN A 377 -21.49 1.87 10.48
N PRO A 378 -22.58 2.26 9.79
CA PRO A 378 -22.53 3.36 8.83
C PRO A 378 -21.87 4.59 9.44
N ALA A 379 -20.88 5.16 8.75
CA ALA A 379 -20.29 6.42 9.17
C ALA A 379 -21.37 7.50 9.11
N PRO A 380 -21.57 8.34 10.15
CA PRO A 380 -22.64 9.35 10.14
C PRO A 380 -22.61 10.30 8.93
N ALA A 381 -21.41 10.54 8.40
CA ALA A 381 -21.16 11.41 7.26
C ALA A 381 -21.25 10.71 5.88
N SER A 382 -21.54 9.40 5.83
CA SER A 382 -21.62 8.60 4.61
C SER A 382 -22.89 7.75 4.56
N LYS A 383 -23.43 7.57 3.35
CA LYS A 383 -24.55 6.64 3.11
C LYS A 383 -24.09 5.26 2.62
N VAL A 384 -22.81 5.13 2.31
CA VAL A 384 -22.23 3.97 1.60
C VAL A 384 -21.08 3.35 2.38
N TYR A 385 -20.32 4.16 3.12
CA TYR A 385 -19.17 3.72 3.89
C TYR A 385 -19.48 3.73 5.39
N GLY A 386 -18.96 2.73 6.06
CA GLY A 386 -19.17 2.39 7.47
C GLY A 386 -18.33 1.18 7.76
#